data_AF-A0A925NPH9-F1
#
_entry.id   AF-A0A925NPH9-F1
#
_cell.length_a   1.000
_cell.length_b   1.000
_cell.length_c   1.000
_cell.angle_alpha   90.00
_cell.angle_beta   90.00
_cell.angle_gamma   90.00
#
_symmetry.space_group_name_H-M   'P 1'
#
loop_
_entity.id
_entity.type
_entity.pdbx_description
1 polymer ?
#
loop_
_entity_poly.entity_id
_entity_poly.type
_entity_poly.pdbx_seq_one_letter_code
_entity_poly.pdbx_strand_id
1 'polypeptide(L)'
;MDKTTQISELVQPVRDDLLSGAAEVALRAITIFQTVLQDETDPAELKKVLTDTSEALIDAQPAMAPVFHLCNAVLLGIRSANTVDEIKNSCDEALTNFEKQL
;
A
#
# COMPACT_ATOMS: atom_id res chain seq x y z
N MET A 1 5.12 -1.31 -19.77
CA MET A 1 3.96 -0.63 -19.15
C MET A 1 4.51 0.25 -18.06
N ASP A 2 4.05 1.49 -17.94
CA ASP A 2 4.52 2.39 -16.90
C ASP A 2 4.05 1.93 -15.51
N LYS A 3 4.83 2.17 -14.45
CA LYS A 3 4.56 1.70 -13.08
C LYS A 3 3.25 2.29 -12.54
N THR A 4 2.97 3.55 -12.86
CA THR A 4 1.71 4.20 -12.49
C THR A 4 0.51 3.49 -13.11
N THR A 5 0.61 3.02 -14.35
CA THR A 5 -0.46 2.23 -14.99
C THR A 5 -0.67 0.90 -14.26
N GLN A 6 0.41 0.20 -13.88
CA GLN A 6 0.33 -1.04 -13.11
C GLN A 6 -0.36 -0.83 -11.75
N ILE A 7 0.00 0.22 -11.01
CA ILE A 7 -0.62 0.55 -9.73
C ILE A 7 -2.11 0.85 -9.91
N SER A 8 -2.47 1.63 -10.94
CA SER A 8 -3.87 1.94 -11.23
C SER A 8 -4.70 0.68 -11.50
N GLU A 9 -4.16 -0.28 -12.26
CA GLU A 9 -4.84 -1.55 -12.54
C GLU A 9 -4.99 -2.41 -11.27
N LEU A 10 -3.97 -2.46 -10.41
CA LEU A 10 -4.02 -3.18 -9.14
C LEU A 10 -5.04 -2.58 -8.16
N VAL A 11 -5.21 -1.25 -8.17
CA VAL A 11 -6.12 -0.53 -7.27
C VAL A 11 -7.57 -0.51 -7.79
N GLN A 12 -7.79 -0.73 -9.09
CA GLN A 12 -9.12 -0.68 -9.70
C GLN A 12 -10.18 -1.54 -8.98
N PRO A 13 -9.89 -2.80 -8.56
CA PRO A 13 -10.86 -3.59 -7.81
C PRO A 13 -11.24 -2.99 -6.45
N VAL A 14 -10.33 -2.27 -5.79
CA VAL A 14 -10.62 -1.55 -4.54
C VAL A 14 -11.50 -0.34 -4.80
N ARG A 15 -11.27 0.37 -5.91
CA ARG A 15 -12.08 1.52 -6.33
C ARG A 15 -13.53 1.14 -6.65
N ASP A 16 -13.71 0.00 -7.31
CA ASP A 16 -15.03 -0.49 -7.74
C ASP A 16 -15.77 -1.24 -6.63
N ASP A 17 -15.13 -1.47 -5.47
CA ASP A 17 -15.73 -2.16 -4.34
C ASP A 17 -16.66 -1.24 -3.54
N LEU A 18 -17.97 -1.41 -3.79
CA LEU A 18 -19.04 -0.65 -3.14
C LEU A 18 -19.82 -1.48 -2.11
N LEU A 19 -19.49 -2.77 -1.95
CA LEU A 19 -20.28 -3.73 -1.17
C LEU A 19 -19.52 -4.30 0.02
N SER A 20 -18.19 -4.32 -0.03
CA SER A 20 -17.38 -4.79 1.09
C SER A 20 -17.30 -3.79 2.25
N GLY A 21 -17.09 -4.34 3.43
CA GLY A 21 -16.83 -3.55 4.64
C GLY A 21 -15.42 -2.94 4.64
N ALA A 22 -15.22 -1.92 5.48
CA ALA A 22 -13.94 -1.20 5.56
C ALA A 22 -12.72 -2.10 5.87
N ALA A 23 -12.92 -3.15 6.69
CA ALA A 23 -11.86 -4.11 7.00
C ALA A 23 -11.50 -4.99 5.79
N GLU A 24 -12.48 -5.46 5.03
CA GLU A 24 -12.25 -6.27 3.82
C GLU A 24 -11.52 -5.45 2.74
N VAL A 25 -11.92 -4.19 2.55
CA VAL A 25 -11.24 -3.27 1.64
C VAL A 25 -9.79 -3.02 2.08
N ALA A 26 -9.53 -2.90 3.38
CA ALA A 26 -8.17 -2.73 3.90
C ALA A 26 -7.31 -4.01 3.73
N LEU A 27 -7.89 -5.20 3.88
CA LEU A 27 -7.21 -6.46 3.57
C LEU A 27 -6.81 -6.55 2.08
N ARG A 28 -7.69 -6.13 1.16
CA ARG A 28 -7.33 -6.02 -0.27
C ARG A 28 -6.19 -5.03 -0.49
N ALA A 29 -6.22 -3.87 0.18
CA ALA A 29 -5.12 -2.90 0.11
C ALA A 29 -3.78 -3.50 0.60
N ILE A 30 -3.77 -4.32 1.66
CA ILE A 30 -2.57 -5.06 2.09
C ILE A 30 -2.03 -5.94 0.96
N THR A 31 -2.89 -6.70 0.26
CA THR A 31 -2.43 -7.57 -0.84
C THR A 31 -1.83 -6.79 -2.01
N ILE A 32 -2.30 -5.56 -2.26
CA ILE A 32 -1.74 -4.67 -3.27
C ILE A 32 -0.32 -4.24 -2.86
N PHE A 33 -0.12 -3.82 -1.60
CA PHE A 33 1.22 -3.51 -1.09
C PHE A 33 2.17 -4.68 -1.21
N GLN A 34 1.75 -5.89 -0.82
CA GLN A 34 2.55 -7.11 -0.95
C GLN A 34 2.93 -7.41 -2.41
N THR A 35 2.05 -7.09 -3.36
CA THR A 35 2.31 -7.27 -4.79
C THR A 35 3.36 -6.27 -5.30
N VAL A 36 3.25 -4.99 -4.93
CA VAL A 36 4.17 -3.95 -5.43
C VAL A 36 5.53 -3.97 -4.74
N LEU A 37 5.66 -4.62 -3.58
CA LEU A 37 6.94 -4.89 -2.91
C LEU A 37 7.84 -5.84 -3.73
N GLN A 38 7.26 -6.59 -4.66
CA GLN A 38 8.00 -7.53 -5.49
C GLN A 38 8.77 -6.77 -6.58
N ASP A 39 9.93 -7.32 -6.95
CA ASP A 39 10.74 -6.91 -8.12
C ASP A 39 11.54 -5.60 -8.05
N GLU A 40 11.38 -4.75 -7.04
CA GLU A 40 12.19 -3.53 -6.95
C GLU A 40 13.54 -3.76 -6.26
N THR A 41 14.59 -3.18 -6.87
CA THR A 41 15.99 -3.30 -6.43
C THR A 41 16.62 -1.93 -6.12
N ASP A 42 15.97 -0.83 -6.51
CA ASP A 42 16.38 0.51 -6.14
C ASP A 42 15.56 1.04 -4.94
N PRO A 43 16.19 1.50 -3.84
CA PRO A 43 15.47 2.01 -2.68
C PRO A 43 14.58 3.23 -2.96
N ALA A 44 14.99 4.13 -3.86
CA ALA A 44 14.23 5.34 -4.16
C ALA A 44 13.00 5.00 -5.02
N GLU A 45 13.15 4.14 -6.02
CA GLU A 45 12.02 3.63 -6.81
C GLU A 45 11.06 2.83 -5.93
N LEU A 46 11.54 2.03 -4.99
CA LEU A 46 10.66 1.27 -4.09
C LEU A 46 9.82 2.21 -3.20
N LYS A 47 10.45 3.24 -2.62
CA LYS A 47 9.70 4.27 -1.85
C LYS A 47 8.69 5.00 -2.72
N LYS A 48 9.06 5.33 -3.96
CA LYS A 48 8.16 5.97 -4.91
C LYS A 48 6.96 5.08 -5.21
N VAL A 49 7.18 3.81 -5.54
CA VAL A 49 6.10 2.83 -5.79
C VAL A 49 5.17 2.70 -4.60
N LEU A 50 5.69 2.60 -3.37
CA LEU A 50 4.87 2.53 -2.15
C LEU A 50 4.10 3.84 -1.90
N THR A 51 4.67 4.99 -2.25
CA THR A 51 4.02 6.29 -2.18
C THR A 51 2.88 6.41 -3.19
N ASP A 52 3.17 6.13 -4.46
CA ASP A 52 2.19 6.15 -5.55
C ASP A 52 1.03 5.16 -5.27
N THR A 53 1.33 3.99 -4.69
CA THR A 53 0.33 3.01 -4.26
C THR A 53 -0.56 3.57 -3.15
N SER A 54 0.04 4.23 -2.16
CA SER A 54 -0.69 4.84 -1.03
C SER A 54 -1.64 5.94 -1.51
N GLU A 55 -1.18 6.81 -2.41
CA GLU A 55 -1.99 7.87 -3.00
C GLU A 55 -3.15 7.30 -3.82
N ALA A 56 -2.88 6.31 -4.67
CA ALA A 56 -3.90 5.67 -5.49
C ALA A 56 -4.99 4.98 -4.65
N LEU A 57 -4.61 4.33 -3.54
CA LEU A 57 -5.54 3.70 -2.60
C LEU A 57 -6.41 4.72 -1.85
N ILE A 58 -5.82 5.83 -1.40
CA ILE A 58 -6.56 6.93 -0.76
C ILE A 58 -7.56 7.52 -1.76
N ASP A 59 -7.15 7.75 -3.01
CA ASP A 59 -8.03 8.27 -4.06
C ASP A 59 -9.14 7.28 -4.43
N ALA A 60 -8.89 5.98 -4.36
CA ALA A 60 -9.89 4.96 -4.63
C ALA A 60 -10.98 4.88 -3.56
N GLN A 61 -10.62 5.13 -2.29
CA GLN A 61 -11.52 4.98 -1.13
C GLN A 61 -11.34 6.15 -0.12
N PRO A 62 -11.60 7.41 -0.51
CA PRO A 62 -11.20 8.59 0.25
C PRO A 62 -11.92 8.76 1.59
N ALA A 63 -13.12 8.18 1.73
CA ALA A 63 -13.90 8.22 2.97
C ALA A 63 -13.61 7.02 3.90
N MET A 64 -12.73 6.09 3.50
CA MET A 64 -12.51 4.83 4.19
C MET A 64 -11.34 4.96 5.19
N ALA A 65 -11.64 5.31 6.44
CA ALA A 65 -10.62 5.58 7.46
C ALA A 65 -9.57 4.45 7.61
N PRO A 66 -9.94 3.14 7.57
CA PRO A 66 -8.95 2.06 7.62
C PRO A 66 -7.95 2.08 6.47
N VAL A 67 -8.36 2.39 5.24
CA VAL A 67 -7.45 2.48 4.08
C VAL A 67 -6.46 3.63 4.28
N PHE A 68 -6.95 4.78 4.73
CA PHE A 68 -6.10 5.93 5.04
C PHE A 68 -5.08 5.62 6.13
N HIS A 69 -5.52 4.98 7.23
CA HIS A 69 -4.62 4.60 8.33
C HIS A 69 -3.55 3.59 7.90
N LEU A 70 -3.91 2.59 7.09
CA LEU A 70 -2.97 1.63 6.51
C LEU A 70 -1.91 2.35 5.67
N CYS A 71 -2.33 3.20 4.74
CA CYS A 71 -1.42 3.96 3.88
C CYS A 71 -0.46 4.82 4.71
N ASN A 72 -0.98 5.53 5.72
CA ASN A 72 -0.14 6.34 6.59
C ASN A 72 0.84 5.51 7.41
N ALA A 73 0.44 4.32 7.90
CA ALA A 73 1.32 3.42 8.63
C ALA A 73 2.50 2.95 7.75
N VAL A 74 2.24 2.59 6.49
CA VAL A 74 3.27 2.22 5.52
C VAL A 74 4.24 3.39 5.28
N LEU A 75 3.71 4.58 4.93
CA LEU A 75 4.53 5.75 4.62
C LEU A 75 5.41 6.19 5.81
N LEU A 76 4.87 6.12 7.03
CA LEU A 76 5.63 6.39 8.25
C LEU A 76 6.70 5.34 8.51
N GLY A 77 6.37 4.05 8.31
CA GLY A 77 7.30 2.94 8.51
C GLY A 77 8.52 3.01 7.61
N ILE A 78 8.34 3.33 6.32
CA ILE A 78 9.44 3.36 5.35
C ILE A 78 10.23 4.67 5.33
N ARG A 79 9.77 5.71 6.05
CA ARG A 79 10.32 7.07 5.96
C ARG A 79 11.84 7.11 6.20
N SER A 80 12.32 6.44 7.24
CA SER A 80 13.74 6.42 7.64
C SER A 80 14.56 5.26 7.07
N ALA A 81 13.92 4.30 6.37
CA ALA A 81 14.60 3.17 5.75
C ALA A 81 15.42 3.63 4.53
N ASN A 82 16.65 3.14 4.35
CA ASN A 82 17.55 3.60 3.28
C ASN A 82 17.96 2.49 2.32
N THR A 83 17.75 1.23 2.70
CA THR A 83 18.01 0.08 1.84
C THR A 83 16.70 -0.60 1.41
N VAL A 84 16.75 -1.36 0.32
CA VAL A 84 15.59 -2.14 -0.15
C VAL A 84 15.09 -3.07 0.95
N ASP A 85 16.00 -3.75 1.66
CA ASP A 85 15.64 -4.69 2.72
C ASP A 85 14.99 -3.98 3.92
N GLU A 86 15.54 -2.83 4.33
CA GLU A 86 14.92 -2.00 5.39
C GLU A 86 13.51 -1.55 4.98
N ILE A 87 13.33 -1.10 3.73
CA ILE A 87 12.02 -0.65 3.25
C ILE A 87 11.02 -1.80 3.22
N LYS A 88 11.41 -2.97 2.70
CA LYS A 88 10.57 -4.17 2.66
C LYS A 88 10.16 -4.61 4.07
N ASN A 89 11.14 -4.72 4.98
CA ASN A 89 10.88 -5.11 6.36
C ASN A 89 9.97 -4.11 7.09
N SER A 90 10.21 -2.80 6.94
CA SER A 90 9.37 -1.77 7.57
C SER A 90 7.96 -1.72 6.99
N CYS A 91 7.82 -1.94 5.68
CA CYS A 91 6.51 -2.07 5.05
C CYS A 91 5.78 -3.30 5.58
N ASP A 92 6.41 -4.48 5.55
CA ASP A 92 5.81 -5.74 6.04
C ASP A 92 5.42 -5.66 7.52
N GLU A 93 6.23 -5.00 8.35
CA GLU A 93 5.90 -4.75 9.75
C GLU A 93 4.66 -3.85 9.89
N ALA A 94 4.57 -2.79 9.09
CA ALA A 94 3.40 -1.91 9.09
C ALA A 94 2.12 -2.66 8.65
N LEU A 95 2.21 -3.46 7.58
CA LEU A 95 1.09 -4.28 7.08
C LEU A 95 0.65 -5.31 8.13
N THR A 96 1.59 -6.05 8.71
CA THR A 96 1.33 -7.07 9.72
C THR A 96 0.73 -6.48 11.00
N ASN A 97 1.23 -5.32 11.44
CA ASN A 97 0.71 -4.66 12.63
C ASN A 97 -0.70 -4.11 12.40
N PHE A 98 -0.98 -3.59 11.21
CA PHE A 98 -2.31 -3.14 10.84
C PHE A 98 -3.30 -4.31 10.76
N GLU A 99 -2.92 -5.43 10.13
CA GLU A 99 -3.77 -6.63 10.02
C GLU A 99 -4.20 -7.16 11.40
N LYS A 100 -3.31 -7.13 12.39
CA LYS A 100 -3.62 -7.53 13.78
C LYS A 100 -4.60 -6.61 14.51
N GLN A 101 -4.87 -5.41 13.97
CA GLN A 101 -5.72 -4.39 14.57
C GLN A 101 -7.10 -4.28 13.91
N LEU A 102 -7.33 -5.00 12.80
CA LEU A 102 -8.62 -5.13 12.13
C LEU A 102 -9.59 -6.01 12.93
#